data_AF-A0A7J7SCL3-F1
#
_entry.id   AF-A0A7J7SCL3-F1
#
_cell.length_a   1.000
_cell.length_b   1.000
_cell.length_c   1.000
_cell.angle_alpha   90.00
_cell.angle_beta   90.00
_cell.angle_gamma   90.00
#
_symmetry.space_group_name_H-M   'P 1'
#
loop_
_entity.id
_entity.type
_entity.pdbx_description
1 polymer ?
#
loop_
_entity_poly.entity_id
_entity_poly.type
_entity_poly.pdbx_seq_one_letter_code
_entity_poly.pdbx_strand_id
1 'polypeptide(L)'
;MSWSGLLRGLSVPLSYSLALVPRLWATRPMATLNQMHRRGPPKWPPPKLGPTEGRPQLKGVVLRTFIRKPKKPNSANRKCCRVRLSTGREAVCFIPGEGHTLQEHCGHVQKKK
;
A
#
# COMPACT_ATOMS: atom_id res chain seq x y z
N MET A 1 28.67 -63.15 -37.69
CA MET A 1 30.10 -62.75 -37.73
C MET A 1 30.46 -62.32 -36.33
N SER A 2 31.30 -63.13 -35.70
CA SER A 2 31.80 -62.93 -34.33
C SER A 2 32.74 -61.74 -34.29
N TRP A 3 32.59 -60.87 -33.29
CA TRP A 3 33.74 -60.15 -32.76
C TRP A 3 33.66 -60.09 -31.24
N SER A 4 34.38 -61.03 -30.64
CA SER A 4 34.70 -61.06 -29.23
C SER A 4 35.91 -60.17 -28.96
N GLY A 5 35.81 -59.31 -27.94
CA GLY A 5 36.94 -59.01 -27.06
C GLY A 5 37.75 -57.73 -27.35
N LEU A 6 37.56 -56.73 -26.48
CA LEU A 6 38.71 -56.12 -25.80
C LEU A 6 38.27 -55.53 -24.45
N LEU A 7 38.79 -56.18 -23.40
CA LEU A 7 38.70 -55.81 -21.99
C LEU A 7 39.54 -54.56 -21.69
N ARG A 8 39.12 -53.86 -20.63
CA ARG A 8 39.84 -52.97 -19.67
C ARG A 8 39.05 -51.67 -19.54
N GLY A 9 38.27 -51.45 -18.49
CA GLY A 9 38.65 -51.56 -17.09
C GLY A 9 38.92 -50.15 -16.57
N LEU A 10 37.87 -49.41 -16.24
CA LEU A 10 37.94 -48.21 -15.41
C LEU A 10 36.79 -48.27 -14.41
N SER A 11 37.14 -48.72 -13.20
CA SER A 11 36.32 -48.64 -12.00
C SER A 11 36.00 -47.17 -11.72
N VAL A 12 34.74 -46.78 -11.90
CA VAL A 12 34.24 -45.49 -11.42
C VAL A 12 33.84 -45.68 -9.95
N PRO A 13 34.51 -45.08 -8.97
CA PRO A 13 34.01 -45.13 -7.61
C PRO A 13 32.77 -44.24 -7.52
N LEU A 14 31.64 -44.90 -7.29
CA LEU A 14 30.46 -44.31 -6.70
C LEU A 14 30.84 -43.78 -5.31
N SER A 15 31.10 -42.48 -5.20
CA SER A 15 30.93 -41.79 -3.93
C SER A 15 29.99 -40.62 -4.16
N TYR A 16 28.74 -40.88 -3.80
CA TYR A 16 27.67 -39.93 -3.60
C TYR A 16 28.17 -38.84 -2.65
N SER A 17 28.82 -37.80 -3.17
CA SER A 17 28.96 -36.55 -2.42
C SER A 17 27.59 -35.91 -2.40
N LEU A 18 26.83 -36.23 -1.33
CA LEU A 18 25.69 -35.46 -0.89
C LEU A 18 26.18 -34.01 -0.72
N ALA A 19 26.06 -33.22 -1.78
CA ALA A 19 26.15 -31.78 -1.70
C ALA A 19 25.04 -31.35 -0.73
N LEU A 20 25.42 -31.17 0.53
CA LEU A 20 24.59 -30.66 1.58
C LEU A 20 24.37 -29.18 1.25
N VAL A 21 23.50 -28.90 0.28
CA VAL A 21 23.03 -27.54 -0.01
C VAL A 21 22.47 -27.03 1.32
N PRO A 22 23.07 -25.98 1.92
CA PRO A 22 22.57 -25.45 3.17
C PRO A 22 21.11 -25.08 2.91
N ARG A 23 20.22 -25.75 3.62
CA ARG A 23 18.80 -25.44 3.56
C ARG A 23 18.64 -24.00 4.05
N LEU A 24 18.56 -23.05 3.11
CA LEU A 24 18.49 -21.59 3.32
C LEU A 24 17.30 -21.11 4.20
N TRP A 25 16.52 -22.03 4.75
CA TRP A 25 15.40 -21.71 5.64
C TRP A 25 15.75 -21.81 7.14
N ALA A 26 16.91 -22.40 7.51
CA ALA A 26 17.19 -22.79 8.90
C ALA A 26 17.92 -21.74 9.77
N THR A 27 18.35 -20.59 9.23
CA THR A 27 19.06 -19.56 10.01
C THR A 27 18.42 -18.19 9.85
N ARG A 28 17.21 -18.01 10.40
CA ARG A 28 16.74 -16.67 10.76
C ARG A 28 17.36 -16.34 12.13
N PRO A 29 18.40 -15.48 12.22
CA PRO A 29 18.94 -15.12 13.52
C PRO A 29 17.86 -14.36 14.30
N MET A 30 17.40 -14.94 15.41
CA MET A 30 16.59 -14.19 16.36
C MET A 30 17.45 -13.08 16.96
N ALA A 31 16.82 -11.94 17.28
CA ALA A 31 17.51 -10.85 17.96
C ALA A 31 18.04 -11.32 19.31
N THR A 32 19.25 -10.90 19.68
CA THR A 32 19.83 -11.28 20.99
C THR A 32 19.13 -10.54 22.13
N LEU A 33 19.18 -11.10 23.35
CA LEU A 33 18.62 -10.45 24.55
C LEU A 33 19.16 -9.03 24.71
N ASN A 34 20.47 -8.82 24.56
CA ASN A 34 21.10 -7.50 24.64
C ASN A 34 20.60 -6.54 23.55
N GLN A 35 20.28 -7.03 22.34
CA GLN A 35 19.68 -6.20 21.27
C GLN A 35 18.24 -5.80 21.64
N MET A 36 17.46 -6.70 22.21
CA MET A 36 16.10 -6.42 22.68
C MET A 36 16.11 -5.45 23.87
N HIS A 37 17.00 -5.65 24.84
CA HIS A 37 17.15 -4.79 26.00
C HIS A 37 17.54 -3.35 25.61
N ARG A 38 18.46 -3.18 24.64
CA ARG A 38 18.84 -1.86 24.10
C ARG A 38 17.72 -1.18 23.30
N ARG A 39 16.91 -1.94 22.56
CA ARG A 39 15.83 -1.39 21.71
C ARG A 39 14.54 -1.13 22.50
N GLY A 40 14.32 -1.84 23.59
CA GLY A 40 13.10 -1.77 24.37
C GLY A 40 11.89 -2.35 23.63
N PRO A 41 10.69 -2.18 24.19
CA PRO A 41 9.46 -2.65 23.54
C PRO A 41 9.24 -1.93 22.19
N PRO A 42 8.74 -2.63 21.16
CA PRO A 42 8.49 -2.02 19.87
C PRO A 42 7.45 -0.91 20.00
N LYS A 43 7.77 0.28 19.50
CA LYS A 43 6.86 1.42 19.50
C LYS A 43 5.96 1.35 18.26
N TRP A 44 4.66 1.44 18.47
CA TRP A 44 3.70 1.57 17.37
C TRP A 44 3.86 2.94 16.71
N PRO A 45 3.93 3.01 15.36
CA PRO A 45 3.98 4.29 14.69
C PRO A 45 2.69 5.07 14.95
N PRO A 46 2.77 6.40 15.14
CA PRO A 46 1.58 7.21 15.35
C PRO A 46 0.66 7.17 14.12
N PRO A 47 -0.67 7.29 14.30
CA PRO A 47 -1.59 7.32 13.18
C PRO A 47 -1.34 8.55 12.30
N LYS A 48 -1.40 8.38 10.98
CA LYS A 48 -1.24 9.48 10.03
C LYS A 48 -2.47 10.40 10.07
N LEU A 49 -2.22 11.71 9.99
CA LEU A 49 -3.30 12.69 9.89
C LEU A 49 -4.05 12.52 8.56
N GLY A 50 -5.38 12.53 8.65
CA GLY A 50 -6.24 12.43 7.48
C GLY A 50 -6.33 13.73 6.67
N PRO A 51 -7.20 13.78 5.65
CA PRO A 51 -7.38 14.95 4.78
C PRO A 51 -7.87 16.23 5.48
N THR A 52 -8.33 16.11 6.72
CA THR A 52 -8.85 17.21 7.56
C THR A 52 -7.85 17.60 8.66
N GLU A 53 -6.62 17.06 8.63
CA GLU A 53 -5.53 17.42 9.55
C GLU A 53 -5.92 17.30 11.04
N GLY A 54 -6.73 16.28 11.37
CA GLY A 54 -7.20 16.01 12.74
C GLY A 54 -8.43 16.82 13.17
N ARG A 55 -8.91 17.75 12.35
CA ARG A 55 -10.12 18.55 12.65
C ARG A 55 -11.40 17.80 12.23
N PRO A 56 -12.53 17.99 12.93
CA PRO A 56 -13.79 17.36 12.53
C PRO A 56 -14.34 17.93 11.22
N GLN A 57 -14.19 19.24 11.01
CA GLN A 57 -14.69 19.97 9.86
C GLN A 57 -13.69 21.03 9.42
N LEU A 58 -13.61 21.26 8.11
CA LEU A 58 -12.88 22.39 7.54
C LEU A 58 -13.79 23.26 6.69
N LYS A 59 -13.67 24.56 6.90
CA LYS A 59 -14.36 25.61 6.17
C LYS A 59 -13.60 25.91 4.87
N GLY A 60 -14.31 26.09 3.75
CA GLY A 60 -13.71 26.43 2.46
C GLY A 60 -14.67 27.07 1.47
N VAL A 61 -14.12 27.59 0.38
CA VAL A 61 -14.84 28.26 -0.73
C VAL A 61 -14.86 27.33 -1.95
N VAL A 62 -15.99 27.27 -2.66
CA VAL A 62 -16.13 26.48 -3.88
C VAL A 62 -15.45 27.18 -5.05
N LEU A 63 -14.57 26.47 -5.75
CA LEU A 63 -13.92 26.94 -6.98
C LEU A 63 -14.74 26.55 -8.20
N ARG A 64 -15.12 25.27 -8.30
CA ARG A 64 -15.93 24.75 -9.41
C ARG A 64 -16.71 23.49 -9.01
N THR A 65 -17.89 23.31 -9.58
CA THR A 65 -18.71 22.09 -9.46
C THR A 65 -18.53 21.22 -10.71
N PHE A 66 -18.48 19.91 -10.54
CA PHE A 66 -18.35 18.96 -11.66
C PHE A 66 -18.85 17.58 -11.28
N ILE A 67 -19.05 16.72 -12.28
CA ILE A 67 -19.57 15.37 -12.10
C ILE A 67 -18.44 14.36 -12.31
N ARG A 68 -18.27 13.42 -11.39
CA ARG A 68 -17.34 12.29 -11.54
C ARG A 68 -18.09 10.97 -11.60
N LYS A 69 -17.70 10.12 -12.54
CA LYS A 69 -18.14 8.72 -12.59
C LYS A 69 -17.27 7.89 -11.62
N PRO A 70 -17.87 7.00 -10.81
CA PRO A 70 -17.10 6.07 -9.98
C PRO A 70 -16.39 5.03 -10.86
N LYS A 71 -15.44 4.32 -10.28
CA LYS A 71 -14.83 3.15 -10.94
C LYS A 71 -15.90 2.05 -11.11
N LYS A 72 -15.80 1.28 -12.20
CA LYS A 72 -16.54 0.02 -12.39
C LYS A 72 -16.43 -0.84 -11.11
N PRO A 73 -17.48 -1.51 -10.61
CA PRO A 73 -18.74 -1.94 -11.27
C PRO A 73 -19.85 -0.88 -11.34
N ASN A 74 -19.71 0.24 -10.65
CA ASN A 74 -20.80 1.20 -10.49
C ASN A 74 -20.84 2.20 -11.66
N SER A 75 -22.04 2.62 -12.07
CA SER A 75 -22.27 3.54 -13.20
C SER A 75 -23.16 4.73 -12.79
N ALA A 76 -22.76 5.51 -11.80
CA ALA A 76 -23.54 6.66 -11.31
C ALA A 76 -22.87 8.01 -11.62
N ASN A 77 -23.66 9.09 -11.65
CA ASN A 77 -23.15 10.47 -11.69
C ASN A 77 -22.98 11.00 -10.26
N ARG A 78 -21.75 11.09 -9.74
CA ARG A 78 -21.50 11.69 -8.41
C ARG A 78 -21.28 13.19 -8.57
N LYS A 79 -22.07 13.99 -7.86
CA LYS A 79 -21.90 15.45 -7.79
C LYS A 79 -20.73 15.76 -6.88
N CYS A 80 -19.73 16.45 -7.41
CA CYS A 80 -18.51 16.79 -6.71
C CYS A 80 -18.18 18.27 -6.89
N CYS A 81 -17.35 18.81 -6.01
CA CYS A 81 -16.84 20.17 -6.11
C CYS A 81 -15.34 20.21 -5.80
N ARG A 82 -14.64 21.16 -6.40
CA ARG A 82 -13.29 21.57 -5.96
C ARG A 82 -13.47 22.73 -5.00
N VAL A 83 -12.88 22.60 -3.81
CA VAL A 83 -12.94 23.61 -2.75
C VAL A 83 -11.55 24.01 -2.34
N ARG A 84 -11.37 25.30 -2.05
CA ARG A 84 -10.20 25.84 -1.38
C ARG A 84 -10.48 25.92 0.11
N LEU A 85 -9.76 25.13 0.89
CA LEU A 85 -9.91 25.07 2.33
C LEU A 85 -9.26 26.28 3.00
N SER A 86 -9.69 26.60 4.22
CA SER A 86 -9.07 27.61 5.09
C SER A 86 -7.58 27.33 5.38
N THR A 87 -7.13 26.08 5.25
CA THR A 87 -5.71 25.70 5.32
C THR A 87 -4.91 26.10 4.06
N GLY A 88 -5.55 26.68 3.04
CA GLY A 88 -4.95 27.05 1.76
C GLY A 88 -4.89 25.93 0.74
N ARG A 89 -5.18 24.68 1.15
CA ARG A 89 -5.13 23.50 0.28
C ARG A 89 -6.39 23.38 -0.57
N GLU A 90 -6.21 22.95 -1.81
CA GLU A 90 -7.32 22.57 -2.68
C GLU A 90 -7.67 21.08 -2.50
N ALA A 91 -8.96 20.79 -2.36
CA ALA A 91 -9.47 19.44 -2.23
C ALA A 91 -10.71 19.22 -3.09
N VAL A 92 -10.93 17.97 -3.50
CA VAL A 92 -12.19 17.57 -4.10
C VAL A 92 -13.10 17.01 -3.00
N CYS A 93 -14.33 17.53 -2.94
CA CYS A 93 -15.35 17.10 -1.98
C CYS A 93 -16.56 16.52 -2.71
N PHE A 94 -17.22 15.57 -2.05
CA PHE A 94 -18.49 15.00 -2.48
C PHE A 94 -19.64 15.81 -1.89
N ILE A 95 -20.69 16.02 -2.68
CA ILE A 95 -21.91 16.71 -2.23
C ILE A 95 -22.95 15.63 -1.91
N PRO A 96 -23.35 15.46 -0.64
CA PRO A 96 -24.38 14.50 -0.27
C PRO A 96 -25.78 15.00 -0.66
N GLY A 97 -26.71 14.07 -0.85
CA GLY A 97 -28.12 14.36 -1.17
C GLY A 97 -28.41 14.50 -2.66
N GLU A 98 -29.64 14.92 -2.96
CA GLU A 98 -30.17 15.12 -4.31
C GLU A 98 -30.40 16.61 -4.56
N GLY A 99 -29.93 17.10 -5.71
CA GLY A 99 -29.99 18.53 -6.04
C GLY A 99 -29.00 19.37 -5.20
N HIS A 100 -28.25 20.25 -5.86
CA HIS A 100 -27.45 21.26 -5.16
C HIS A 100 -27.47 22.57 -5.96
N THR A 101 -27.59 23.68 -5.25
CA THR A 101 -27.59 25.04 -5.82
C THR A 101 -26.21 25.71 -5.69
N LEU A 102 -25.16 24.93 -5.41
CA LEU A 102 -23.80 25.47 -5.23
C LEU A 102 -23.29 26.08 -6.53
N GLN A 103 -22.95 27.35 -6.48
CA GLN A 103 -22.34 28.11 -7.56
C GLN A 103 -20.85 28.34 -7.28
N GLU A 104 -20.12 28.78 -8.29
CA GLU A 104 -18.74 29.23 -8.13
C GLU A 104 -18.71 30.40 -7.14
N HIS A 105 -17.71 30.42 -6.25
CA HIS A 105 -17.58 31.41 -5.18
C HIS A 105 -18.75 31.49 -4.19
N CYS A 106 -19.71 30.56 -4.24
CA CYS A 106 -20.78 30.55 -3.25
C CYS A 106 -20.23 30.19 -1.87
N GLY A 107 -20.90 30.72 -0.84
CA GLY A 107 -20.44 30.74 0.54
C GLY A 107 -20.10 29.38 1.15
N HIS A 108 -19.42 29.49 2.29
CA HIS A 108 -18.75 28.44 3.05
C HIS A 108 -19.31 27.01 2.98
N VAL A 109 -18.55 26.12 2.34
CA VAL A 109 -18.76 24.67 2.39
C VAL A 109 -17.92 24.07 3.51
N GLN A 110 -18.53 23.17 4.28
CA GLN A 110 -17.84 22.40 5.31
C GLN A 110 -17.47 21.01 4.79
N LYS A 111 -16.17 20.71 4.78
CA LYS A 111 -15.68 19.35 4.57
C LYS A 111 -15.71 18.60 5.90
N LYS A 112 -16.60 17.61 6.03
CA LYS A 112 -16.65 16.71 7.19
C LYS A 112 -15.67 15.53 7.02
N LYS A 113 -15.13 15.05 8.15
CA LYS A 113 -14.31 13.85 8.25
C LYS A 113 -15.07 12.61 7.77
#